data_AF-A0A7V5JHJ8-F1
#
_entry.id   AF-A0A7V5JHJ8-F1
#
_cell.length_a   1.000
_cell.length_b   1.000
_cell.length_c   1.000
_cell.angle_alpha   90.00
_cell.angle_beta   90.00
_cell.angle_gamma   90.00
#
_symmetry.space_group_name_H-M   'P 1'
#
loop_
_entity.id
_entity.type
_entity.pdbx_description
1 polymer ?
#
loop_
_entity_poly.entity_id
_entity_poly.type
_entity_poly.pdbx_seq_one_letter_code
_entity_poly.pdbx_strand_id
1 'polypeptide(L)' 'MRARLRRAAPFALLLLAGCAQLRPVIDQGIEARRQMNDEQARLTVVALCDIAVGSYWRVLSEEQRALVDRVCGGGVSGQ' A
#
# COMPACT_ATOMS: atom_id res chain seq x y z
N MET A 1 36.50 24.78 30.04
CA MET A 1 35.34 24.02 29.49
C MET A 1 34.79 24.57 28.17
N ARG A 2 34.72 25.89 27.93
CA ARG A 2 34.14 26.49 26.70
C ARG A 2 34.77 26.05 25.36
N ALA A 3 36.06 25.73 25.34
CA ALA A 3 36.77 25.29 24.12
C ALA A 3 36.39 23.86 23.66
N ARG A 4 35.97 22.97 24.57
CA ARG A 4 35.53 21.60 24.22
C ARG A 4 34.15 21.60 23.57
N LEU A 5 33.25 22.47 24.03
CA LEU A 5 31.92 22.67 23.42
C LEU A 5 32.00 23.24 22.00
N ARG A 6 32.94 24.16 21.74
CA ARG A 6 33.13 24.72 20.38
C ARG A 6 33.58 23.69 19.34
N ARG A 7 34.34 22.66 19.75
CA ARG A 7 34.80 21.60 18.83
C ARG A 7 33.72 20.54 18.55
N ALA A 8 32.72 20.40 19.43
CA ALA A 8 31.61 19.45 19.26
C ALA A 8 30.47 20.01 18.40
N ALA A 9 30.34 21.34 18.31
CA ALA A 9 29.32 22.02 17.51
C ALA A 9 29.20 21.56 16.04
N PRO A 10 30.29 21.37 15.26
CA PRO A 10 30.18 20.92 13.87
C PRO A 10 29.64 19.47 13.75
N PHE A 11 29.97 18.58 14.69
CA PHE A 11 29.45 17.21 14.70
C PHE A 11 27.96 17.16 15.03
N ALA A 12 27.50 18.02 15.95
CA ALA A 12 26.08 18.13 16.26
C ALA A 12 25.26 18.62 15.06
N LEU A 13 25.80 19.57 14.28
CA LEU A 13 25.15 20.08 13.07
C LEU A 13 25.04 19.02 11.96
N LEU A 14 26.06 18.17 11.79
CA LEU A 14 26.03 17.05 10.83
C LEU A 14 24.96 16.01 11.19
N LEU A 15 24.81 15.69 12.47
CA LEU A 15 23.76 14.78 12.95
C LEU A 15 22.35 15.35 12.74
N LEU A 16 22.16 16.65 12.98
CA LEU A 16 20.89 17.35 12.72
C LEU A 16 20.55 17.39 11.23
N ALA A 17 21.53 17.60 10.35
CA ALA A 17 21.35 17.54 8.90
C ALA A 17 20.95 16.13 8.44
N GLY A 18 21.60 15.08 8.97
CA GLY A 18 21.23 13.69 8.68
C GLY A 18 19.78 13.34 9.05
N CYS A 19 19.30 13.83 10.21
CA CYS A 19 17.89 13.67 10.62
C CYS A 19 16.90 14.39 9.68
N ALA A 20 17.30 15.53 9.10
CA ALA A 20 16.46 16.24 8.13
C ALA A 20 16.36 15.48 6.80
N GLN A 21 17.45 14.82 6.36
CA GLN A 21 17.47 14.01 5.14
C GLN A 21 16.68 12.69 5.23
N LEU A 22 16.43 12.18 6.44
CA LEU A 22 15.73 10.91 6.65
C LEU A 22 14.22 10.96 6.32
N ARG A 23 13.57 12.11 6.57
CA ARG A 23 12.13 12.29 6.29
C ARG A 23 11.72 11.96 4.85
N PRO A 24 12.31 12.56 3.81
CA PRO A 24 11.90 12.27 2.43
C PRO A 24 12.14 10.80 2.03
N VAL A 25 13.17 10.15 2.57
CA VAL A 25 13.43 8.72 2.33
C VAL A 25 12.36 7.84 2.99
N ILE A 26 11.95 8.19 4.21
CA ILE A 26 10.88 7.50 4.92
C ILE A 26 9.55 7.68 4.20
N ASP A 27 9.23 8.90 3.76
CA ASP A 27 7.98 9.21 3.06
C ASP A 27 7.88 8.44 1.74
N GLN A 28 8.97 8.36 0.97
CA GLN A 28 9.05 7.52 -0.24
C GLN A 28 8.85 6.03 0.08
N GLY A 29 9.44 5.53 1.15
CA GLY A 29 9.28 4.13 1.57
C GLY A 29 7.84 3.80 2.00
N ILE A 30 7.16 4.73 2.69
CA ILE A 30 5.75 4.57 3.08
C ILE A 30 4.86 4.54 1.85
N GLU A 31 5.08 5.44 0.89
CA GLU A 31 4.28 5.52 -0.32
C GLU A 31 4.45 4.26 -1.18
N ALA A 32 5.68 3.79 -1.38
CA ALA A 32 5.93 2.52 -2.05
C ALA A 32 5.22 1.34 -1.36
N ARG A 33 5.23 1.30 -0.02
CA ARG A 33 4.54 0.25 0.74
C ARG A 33 3.02 0.32 0.61
N ARG A 34 2.45 1.53 0.58
CA ARG A 34 1.01 1.73 0.35
C ARG A 34 0.60 1.22 -1.02
N GLN A 35 1.34 1.58 -2.06
CA GLN A 35 1.07 1.11 -3.43
C GLN A 35 1.11 -0.41 -3.54
N MET A 36 2.11 -1.06 -2.91
CA MET A 36 2.16 -2.52 -2.88
C MET A 36 0.98 -3.15 -2.13
N ASN A 37 0.59 -2.57 -1.00
CA ASN A 37 -0.54 -3.08 -0.22
C ASN A 37 -1.86 -2.88 -0.95
N ASP A 38 -2.05 -1.76 -1.66
CA ASP A 38 -3.26 -1.47 -2.44
C ASP A 38 -3.40 -2.47 -3.59
N GLU A 39 -2.30 -2.77 -4.30
CA GLU A 39 -2.32 -3.79 -5.36
C GLU A 39 -2.57 -5.19 -4.79
N GLN A 40 -1.94 -5.53 -3.67
CA GLN A 40 -2.19 -6.82 -3.00
C GLN A 40 -3.64 -6.93 -2.52
N ALA A 41 -4.21 -5.86 -1.98
CA ALA A 41 -5.61 -5.83 -1.56
C ALA A 41 -6.54 -6.04 -2.75
N ARG A 42 -6.29 -5.36 -3.88
CA ARG A 42 -7.05 -5.54 -5.12
C ARG A 42 -7.02 -6.98 -5.61
N LEU A 43 -5.83 -7.59 -5.69
CA LEU A 43 -5.68 -9.00 -6.11
C LEU A 43 -6.39 -9.95 -5.15
N THR A 44 -6.31 -9.69 -3.85
CA THR A 44 -6.98 -10.50 -2.83
C THR A 44 -8.49 -10.43 -2.95
N VAL A 45 -9.05 -9.25 -3.21
CA VAL A 45 -10.50 -9.06 -3.42
C VAL A 45 -10.97 -9.83 -4.66
N VAL A 46 -10.24 -9.75 -5.77
CA VAL A 46 -10.58 -10.51 -6.99
C VAL A 46 -10.56 -12.01 -6.71
N ALA A 47 -9.51 -12.52 -6.07
CA ALA A 47 -9.40 -13.93 -5.72
C ALA A 47 -10.51 -14.40 -4.77
N LEU A 48 -10.87 -13.59 -3.78
CA LEU A 48 -11.99 -13.87 -2.87
C LEU A 48 -13.31 -13.94 -3.63
N CYS A 49 -13.53 -13.04 -4.57
CA CYS A 49 -14.73 -13.05 -5.39
C CYS A 49 -14.82 -14.29 -6.29
N ASP A 50 -13.73 -14.71 -6.91
CA ASP A 50 -13.68 -15.95 -7.68
C ASP A 50 -14.01 -17.17 -6.82
N ILE A 51 -13.42 -17.26 -5.62
CA ILE A 51 -13.67 -18.38 -4.70
C ILE A 51 -15.13 -18.38 -4.22
N ALA A 52 -15.64 -17.22 -3.80
CA ALA A 52 -16.95 -17.12 -3.17
C ALA A 52 -18.10 -17.21 -4.18
N VAL A 53 -17.91 -16.65 -5.37
CA VAL A 53 -19.00 -16.43 -6.34
C VAL A 53 -18.81 -17.20 -7.64
N GLY A 54 -17.58 -17.55 -8.01
CA GLY A 54 -17.28 -18.23 -9.28
C GLY A 54 -18.07 -19.52 -9.47
N SER A 55 -18.22 -20.33 -8.41
CA SER A 55 -19.02 -21.57 -8.45
C SER A 55 -20.54 -21.33 -8.64
N TYR A 56 -21.04 -20.16 -8.23
CA TYR A 56 -22.44 -19.78 -8.35
C TYR A 56 -22.74 -18.93 -9.58
N TRP A 57 -21.71 -18.51 -10.34
CA TRP A 57 -21.85 -17.54 -11.44
C TRP A 57 -22.97 -17.90 -12.44
N ARG A 58 -23.08 -19.19 -12.76
CA ARG A 58 -24.07 -19.74 -13.70
C ARG A 58 -25.51 -19.66 -13.18
N VAL A 59 -25.71 -19.65 -11.86
CA VAL A 59 -27.03 -19.59 -11.22
C VAL A 59 -27.44 -18.18 -10.79
N LEU A 60 -26.54 -17.20 -10.88
CA LEU A 60 -26.85 -15.80 -10.61
C LEU A 60 -27.76 -15.19 -11.69
N SER A 61 -28.68 -14.32 -11.27
CA SER A 61 -29.44 -13.45 -12.17
C SER A 61 -28.55 -12.36 -12.78
N GLU A 62 -29.02 -11.69 -13.83
CA GLU A 62 -28.27 -10.56 -14.45
C GLU A 62 -28.00 -9.43 -13.44
N GLU A 63 -28.97 -9.11 -12.57
CA GLU A 63 -28.80 -8.08 -11.55
C GLU A 63 -27.71 -8.47 -10.53
N GLN A 64 -27.67 -9.74 -10.13
CA GLN A 64 -26.65 -10.25 -9.21
C GLN A 64 -25.26 -10.25 -9.85
N ARG A 65 -25.15 -10.61 -11.13
CA ARG A 65 -23.87 -10.52 -11.86
C ARG A 65 -23.39 -9.07 -11.97
N ALA A 66 -24.28 -8.12 -12.27
CA ALA A 66 -23.95 -6.70 -12.32
C ALA A 66 -23.49 -6.16 -10.94
N LEU A 67 -24.06 -6.66 -9.84
CA LEU A 67 -23.60 -6.33 -8.49
C LEU A 67 -22.20 -6.90 -8.22
N VAL A 68 -21.96 -8.16 -8.59
CA VAL A 68 -20.66 -8.81 -8.41
C VAL A 68 -19.59 -8.13 -9.24
N ASP A 69 -19.87 -7.75 -10.49
CA ASP A 69 -18.93 -7.00 -11.33
C ASP A 69 -18.55 -5.65 -10.70
N ARG A 70 -19.51 -4.96 -10.07
CA ARG A 70 -19.27 -3.68 -9.39
C ARG A 70 -18.42 -3.85 -8.14
N VAL A 71 -18.62 -4.92 -7.37
CA VAL A 71 -17.89 -5.18 -6.12
C VAL A 71 -16.49 -5.78 -6.39
N CYS A 72 -16.38 -6.65 -7.39
CA CYS A 72 -15.20 -7.45 -7.67
C CYS A 72 -14.35 -6.91 -8.83
N GLY A 73 -14.75 -5.78 -9.44
CA GLY A 73 -13.99 -5.13 -10.50
C GLY A 73 -13.99 -5.88 -11.83
N GLY A 74 -15.04 -6.67 -12.12
CA GLY A 74 -15.23 -7.38 -13.40
C GLY A 74 -14.29 -8.57 -13.63
N GLY A 75 -13.55 -9.03 -12.62
CA GLY A 75 -12.63 -10.17 -12.72
C GLY A 75 -13.28 -11.54 -12.51
N VAL A 76 -14.52 -11.58 -12.02
CA VAL A 76 -15.21 -12.84 -11.70
C VAL A 76 -15.66 -13.48 -13.00
N SER A 77 -14.95 -14.51 -13.43
CA SER A 77 -15.31 -15.25 -14.63
C SER A 77 -15.60 -16.69 -14.24
N GLY A 78 -16.86 -17.12 -14.40
CA GLY A 78 -17.32 -18.50 -14.17
C GLY A 78 -16.80 -19.50 -15.20
N GLN A 79 -15.50 -19.42 -15.53
CA GLN A 79 -14.74 -20.43 -16.26
C GLN A 79 -14.37 -21.56 -15.29
#